data_AF-A0A2V8J093-F1
#
_entry.id   AF-A0A2V8J093-F1
#
_cell.length_a   1.000
_cell.length_b   1.000
_cell.length_c   1.000
_cell.angle_alpha   90.00
_cell.angle_beta   90.00
_cell.angle_gamma   90.00
#
_symmetry.space_group_name_H-M   'P 1'
#
loop_
_entity.id
_entity.type
_entity.pdbx_description
1 polymer ?
#
loop_
_entity_poly.entity_id
_entity_poly.type
_entity_poly.pdbx_seq_one_letter_code
_entity_poly.pdbx_strand_id
1 'polypeptide(L)'
;MVRGMLALSATLAVLLAGPCASTVHAQPPTRVTTTVDALIATPVFFHSKQVVVRSGVVESGGLTQLANTRKPVFVLWREPTTPRSDAEIRGEFWDIGRLQPDDSRFSAVDFKPLLQAASGGQWPAREQVFVLLAATSVESPLPAEPLIRALALAPDRYQDRAVTVTGRFRGANLYGDLPQPVNKSRWDFVLQSADAAVWVTGMRPRGKGFNLDPMARVDTGQWLQVTGTLRHDGALTWIEAGNIATGSAPAETPIDVVIPSTPREIPPHVVFTAPIDGETTADRAAPIRIQFSRDMDLRSFRDHLKVSYTGAVPEGGPAQPPAFTYRYLDATRALEIRFAEPLDRFRAVKVELTEGVVSAVDNQPLAAWSFTFITGS
;
A
#
# COMPACT_ATOMS: atom_id res chain seq x y z
N MET A 1 -69.37 -19.20 -41.81
CA MET A 1 -68.44 -18.08 -42.01
C MET A 1 -67.90 -17.64 -40.66
N VAL A 2 -66.58 -17.70 -40.53
CA VAL A 2 -65.65 -17.05 -39.57
C VAL A 2 -66.25 -16.24 -38.39
N ARG A 3 -65.82 -16.54 -37.15
CA ARG A 3 -65.13 -15.63 -36.20
C ARG A 3 -65.37 -16.07 -34.74
N GLY A 4 -64.30 -16.06 -33.93
CA GLY A 4 -64.42 -16.12 -32.47
C GLY A 4 -63.15 -16.60 -31.76
N MET A 5 -62.05 -15.88 -31.91
CA MET A 5 -60.78 -16.10 -31.21
C MET A 5 -60.73 -15.21 -29.96
N LEU A 6 -60.22 -15.78 -28.85
CA LEU A 6 -59.51 -15.18 -27.71
C LEU A 6 -60.24 -14.24 -26.73
N ALA A 7 -60.13 -14.59 -25.44
CA ALA A 7 -59.33 -13.81 -24.50
C ALA A 7 -58.97 -14.66 -23.27
N LEU A 8 -57.68 -14.92 -23.04
CA LEU A 8 -57.14 -15.27 -21.72
C LEU A 8 -55.98 -14.34 -21.45
N SER A 9 -56.15 -13.46 -20.46
CA SER A 9 -55.17 -12.48 -20.02
C SER A 9 -54.02 -13.14 -19.26
N ALA A 10 -52.78 -12.88 -19.67
CA ALA A 10 -51.58 -13.22 -18.92
C ALA A 10 -50.87 -11.93 -18.49
N THR A 11 -50.80 -11.72 -17.18
CA THR A 11 -50.17 -10.57 -16.54
C THR A 11 -48.66 -10.73 -16.54
N LEU A 12 -47.95 -9.74 -17.10
CA LEU A 12 -46.49 -9.67 -17.18
C LEU A 12 -45.92 -9.04 -15.91
N ALA A 13 -45.10 -9.79 -15.17
CA ALA A 13 -44.32 -9.28 -14.04
C ALA A 13 -42.94 -8.83 -14.53
N VAL A 14 -42.63 -7.53 -14.40
CA VAL A 14 -41.32 -6.95 -14.71
C VAL A 14 -40.45 -7.03 -13.47
N LEU A 15 -39.40 -7.86 -13.50
CA LEU A 15 -38.33 -7.84 -12.51
C LEU A 15 -37.32 -6.73 -12.84
N LEU A 16 -37.22 -5.74 -11.96
CA LEU A 16 -36.17 -4.73 -11.97
C LEU A 16 -34.87 -5.33 -11.44
N ALA A 17 -33.92 -5.63 -12.33
CA ALA A 17 -32.55 -5.97 -11.96
C ALA A 17 -31.77 -4.67 -11.62
N GLY A 18 -31.42 -4.50 -10.35
CA GLY A 18 -30.57 -3.40 -9.89
C GLY A 18 -29.11 -3.59 -10.33
N PRO A 19 -28.35 -2.52 -10.60
CA PRO A 19 -26.96 -2.62 -11.01
C PRO A 19 -26.09 -3.06 -9.82
N CYS A 20 -25.44 -4.23 -9.95
CA CYS A 20 -24.29 -4.60 -9.14
C CYS A 20 -23.21 -3.53 -9.31
N ALA A 21 -22.95 -2.77 -8.25
CA ALA A 21 -21.77 -1.91 -8.17
C ALA A 21 -20.54 -2.82 -8.10
N SER A 22 -19.84 -2.96 -9.23
CA SER A 22 -18.51 -3.54 -9.29
C SER A 22 -17.57 -2.66 -8.48
N THR A 23 -17.25 -3.05 -7.25
CA THR A 23 -16.12 -2.49 -6.52
C THR A 23 -14.87 -2.84 -7.31
N VAL A 24 -14.35 -1.87 -8.08
CA VAL A 24 -13.01 -1.92 -8.64
C VAL A 24 -12.06 -1.88 -7.45
N HIS A 25 -11.76 -3.04 -6.87
CA HIS A 25 -10.57 -3.18 -6.06
C HIS A 25 -9.39 -2.92 -6.99
N ALA A 26 -8.76 -1.76 -6.85
CA ALA A 26 -7.44 -1.53 -7.41
C ALA A 26 -6.56 -2.69 -6.93
N GLN A 27 -6.12 -3.54 -7.86
CA GLN A 27 -5.20 -4.61 -7.52
C GLN A 27 -3.97 -3.95 -6.88
N PRO A 28 -3.52 -4.41 -5.70
CA PRO A 28 -2.28 -3.90 -5.14
C PRO A 28 -1.18 -4.06 -6.21
N PRO A 29 -0.23 -3.12 -6.31
CA PRO A 29 0.86 -3.23 -7.28
C PRO A 29 1.46 -4.63 -7.17
N THR A 30 1.38 -5.39 -8.27
CA THR A 30 1.79 -6.79 -8.30
C THR A 30 3.29 -6.83 -8.04
N ARG A 31 3.65 -7.28 -6.84
CA ARG A 31 5.05 -7.54 -6.49
C ARG A 31 5.61 -8.59 -7.45
N VAL A 32 6.92 -8.54 -7.67
CA VAL A 32 7.64 -9.54 -8.47
C VAL A 32 8.74 -10.17 -7.62
N THR A 33 8.58 -11.45 -7.32
CA THR A 33 9.56 -12.27 -6.64
C THR A 33 10.61 -12.73 -7.63
N THR A 34 11.89 -12.47 -7.33
CA THR A 34 13.01 -12.72 -8.23
C THR A 34 14.33 -12.88 -7.48
N THR A 35 15.42 -13.17 -8.19
CA THR A 35 16.79 -13.15 -7.66
C THR A 35 17.44 -11.78 -7.79
N VAL A 36 18.47 -11.53 -6.98
CA VAL A 36 19.28 -10.30 -7.08
C VAL A 36 20.05 -10.25 -8.41
N ASP A 37 20.55 -11.39 -8.90
CA ASP A 37 21.21 -11.46 -10.20
C ASP A 37 20.28 -11.06 -11.35
N ALA A 38 19.00 -11.44 -11.29
CA ALA A 38 18.02 -11.02 -12.29
C ALA A 38 17.73 -9.51 -12.22
N LEU A 39 17.64 -8.92 -11.02
CA LEU A 39 17.48 -7.46 -10.86
C LEU A 39 18.63 -6.70 -11.55
N ILE A 40 19.86 -7.13 -11.29
CA ILE A 40 21.07 -6.48 -11.80
C ILE A 40 21.22 -6.69 -13.31
N ALA A 41 20.87 -7.86 -13.83
CA ALA A 41 21.00 -8.18 -15.24
C ALA A 41 19.90 -7.55 -16.11
N THR A 42 18.73 -7.26 -15.54
CA THR A 42 17.57 -6.73 -16.29
C THR A 42 16.91 -5.53 -15.61
N PRO A 43 17.69 -4.47 -15.31
CA PRO A 43 17.21 -3.37 -14.48
C PRO A 43 16.07 -2.59 -15.15
N VAL A 44 16.02 -2.54 -16.48
CA VAL A 44 14.90 -1.94 -17.25
C VAL A 44 13.57 -2.58 -16.88
N PHE A 45 13.53 -3.91 -16.79
CA PHE A 45 12.31 -4.65 -16.53
C PHE A 45 11.82 -4.40 -15.12
N PHE A 46 12.72 -4.36 -14.15
CA PHE A 46 12.39 -4.20 -12.74
C PHE A 46 12.28 -2.74 -12.28
N HIS A 47 12.68 -1.77 -13.11
CA HIS A 47 12.63 -0.35 -12.77
C HIS A 47 11.22 0.08 -12.34
N SER A 48 11.09 0.73 -11.19
CA SER A 48 9.83 1.15 -10.56
C SER A 48 8.85 0.02 -10.21
N LYS A 49 9.33 -1.25 -10.19
CA LYS A 49 8.50 -2.37 -9.74
C LYS A 49 8.74 -2.63 -8.27
N GLN A 50 7.68 -3.05 -7.59
CA GLN A 50 7.79 -3.66 -6.27
C GLN A 50 8.39 -5.06 -6.44
N VAL A 51 9.52 -5.32 -5.78
CA VAL A 51 10.25 -6.58 -5.89
C VAL A 51 10.40 -7.25 -4.54
N VAL A 52 10.54 -8.58 -4.57
CA VAL A 52 10.95 -9.38 -3.43
C VAL A 52 12.18 -10.17 -3.83
N VAL A 53 13.26 -10.01 -3.07
CA VAL A 53 14.47 -10.80 -3.20
C VAL A 53 14.81 -11.44 -1.87
N ARG A 54 15.50 -12.57 -1.92
CA ARG A 54 16.11 -13.17 -0.73
C ARG A 54 17.60 -12.85 -0.74
N SER A 55 18.07 -12.12 0.26
CA SER A 55 19.49 -11.82 0.42
C SER A 55 19.81 -11.44 1.86
N GLY A 56 21.09 -11.52 2.20
CA GLY A 56 21.62 -10.83 3.37
C GLY A 56 21.84 -9.35 3.08
N VAL A 57 22.14 -8.58 4.13
CA VAL A 57 22.57 -7.19 4.00
C VAL A 57 23.88 -6.95 4.72
N VAL A 58 24.68 -6.04 4.17
CA VAL A 58 25.94 -5.58 4.75
C VAL A 58 25.89 -4.07 4.91
N GLU A 59 26.48 -3.57 6.00
CA GLU A 59 26.69 -2.14 6.21
C GLU A 59 28.11 -1.75 5.80
N SER A 60 28.23 -0.70 4.99
CA SER A 60 29.51 -0.16 4.55
C SER A 60 29.40 1.36 4.43
N GLY A 61 30.24 2.09 5.15
CA GLY A 61 30.26 3.55 5.12
C GLY A 61 28.95 4.22 5.56
N GLY A 62 28.21 3.59 6.48
CA GLY A 62 26.90 4.09 6.94
C GLY A 62 25.74 3.83 5.95
N LEU A 63 25.99 3.07 4.89
CA LEU A 63 24.97 2.64 3.91
C LEU A 63 24.73 1.14 4.02
N THR A 64 23.49 0.72 3.84
CA THR A 64 23.13 -0.70 3.72
C THR A 64 23.14 -1.13 2.26
N GLN A 65 23.72 -2.29 1.96
CA GLN A 65 23.74 -2.91 0.64
C GLN A 65 23.29 -4.38 0.74
N LEU A 66 22.74 -4.91 -0.33
CA LEU A 66 22.55 -6.36 -0.47
C LEU A 66 23.91 -7.06 -0.45
N ALA A 67 23.99 -8.18 0.26
CA ALA A 67 25.21 -8.97 0.36
C ALA A 67 25.49 -9.74 -0.95
N ASN A 68 26.78 -10.00 -1.22
CA ASN A 68 27.26 -10.90 -2.29
C ASN A 68 26.77 -10.54 -3.71
N THR A 69 26.57 -9.26 -4.00
CA THR A 69 26.11 -8.80 -5.31
C THR A 69 27.26 -8.40 -6.22
N ARG A 70 27.16 -8.71 -7.52
CA ARG A 70 28.17 -8.34 -8.54
C ARG A 70 28.24 -6.83 -8.83
N LYS A 71 27.14 -6.12 -8.60
CA LYS A 71 27.02 -4.66 -8.65
C LYS A 71 26.33 -4.19 -7.37
N PRO A 72 26.69 -3.03 -6.81
CA PRO A 72 26.11 -2.56 -5.57
C PRO A 72 24.60 -2.32 -5.73
N VAL A 73 23.81 -2.95 -4.86
CA VAL A 73 22.38 -2.68 -4.70
C VAL A 73 22.17 -2.13 -3.30
N PHE A 74 21.95 -0.82 -3.22
CA PHE A 74 21.72 -0.14 -1.96
C PHE A 74 20.31 -0.41 -1.44
N VAL A 75 20.15 -0.40 -0.13
CA VAL A 75 18.87 -0.60 0.53
C VAL A 75 18.55 0.62 1.38
N LEU A 76 17.51 1.36 1.00
CA LEU A 76 16.97 2.46 1.80
C LEU A 76 15.73 1.97 2.52
N TRP A 77 15.90 1.68 3.80
CA TRP A 77 14.85 1.13 4.65
C TRP A 77 13.73 2.13 4.89
N ARG A 78 12.49 1.65 4.89
CA ARG A 78 11.32 2.43 5.32
C ARG A 78 11.40 2.74 6.81
N GLU A 79 11.83 1.78 7.61
CA GLU A 79 12.01 1.86 9.05
C GLU A 79 13.38 1.24 9.41
N PRO A 80 14.08 1.73 10.45
CA PRO A 80 15.34 1.13 10.87
C PRO A 80 15.17 -0.37 11.11
N THR A 81 15.99 -1.18 10.46
CA THR A 81 15.98 -2.64 10.62
C THR A 81 17.35 -3.11 11.07
N THR A 82 17.38 -4.19 11.85
CA THR A 82 18.63 -4.88 12.15
C THR A 82 19.12 -5.61 10.89
N PRO A 83 20.42 -5.55 10.56
CA PRO A 83 21.02 -6.35 9.50
C PRO A 83 20.74 -7.85 9.72
N ARG A 84 20.35 -8.55 8.66
CA ARG A 84 20.11 -10.00 8.66
C ARG A 84 20.96 -10.66 7.58
N SER A 85 21.45 -11.87 7.86
CA SER A 85 22.31 -12.64 6.94
C SER A 85 21.54 -13.32 5.80
N ASP A 86 20.24 -13.59 5.99
CA ASP A 86 19.36 -14.20 4.99
C ASP A 86 17.90 -13.82 5.29
N ALA A 87 17.34 -12.86 4.54
CA ALA A 87 15.96 -12.41 4.74
C ALA A 87 15.25 -12.13 3.40
N GLU A 88 13.92 -12.14 3.41
CA GLU A 88 13.14 -11.57 2.32
C GLU A 88 13.18 -10.04 2.43
N ILE A 89 13.79 -9.40 1.45
CA ILE A 89 13.87 -7.95 1.33
C ILE A 89 12.87 -7.52 0.27
N ARG A 90 11.97 -6.62 0.65
CA ARG A 90 10.85 -6.15 -0.16
C ARG A 90 10.97 -4.65 -0.33
N GLY A 91 10.88 -4.14 -1.54
CA GLY A 91 10.95 -2.71 -1.81
C GLY A 91 10.74 -2.39 -3.28
N GLU A 92 10.82 -1.11 -3.62
CA GLU A 92 10.77 -0.68 -5.01
C GLU A 92 12.17 -0.64 -5.62
N PHE A 93 12.36 -1.31 -6.76
CA PHE A 93 13.66 -1.35 -7.41
C PHE A 93 13.85 -0.18 -8.38
N TRP A 94 14.97 0.52 -8.22
CA TRP A 94 15.34 1.65 -9.06
C TRP A 94 16.77 1.54 -9.57
N ASP A 95 16.95 1.96 -10.82
CA ASP A 95 18.25 2.22 -11.44
C ASP A 95 18.40 3.74 -11.48
N ILE A 96 19.28 4.27 -10.63
CA ILE A 96 19.42 5.72 -10.40
C ILE A 96 19.81 6.44 -11.70
N GLY A 97 20.63 5.82 -12.55
CA GLY A 97 21.06 6.43 -13.81
C GLY A 97 19.93 6.59 -14.85
N ARG A 98 18.73 6.07 -14.58
CA ARG A 98 17.53 6.28 -15.40
C ARG A 98 16.64 7.42 -14.89
N LEU A 99 16.91 7.89 -13.69
CA LEU A 99 16.21 9.01 -13.09
C LEU A 99 16.85 10.32 -13.53
N GLN A 100 16.06 11.39 -13.51
CA GLN A 100 16.60 12.75 -13.59
C GLN A 100 17.05 13.19 -12.19
N PRO A 101 18.14 13.94 -12.06
CA PRO A 101 18.62 14.42 -10.76
C PRO A 101 17.59 15.21 -9.94
N ASP A 102 16.66 15.88 -10.62
CA ASP A 102 15.61 16.74 -10.06
C ASP A 102 14.23 16.07 -10.04
N ASP A 103 14.17 14.73 -10.15
CA ASP A 103 12.90 14.00 -10.16
C ASP A 103 12.15 14.15 -8.82
N SER A 104 11.04 14.90 -8.87
CA SER A 104 10.21 15.26 -7.72
C SER A 104 9.72 14.08 -6.88
N ARG A 105 9.62 12.87 -7.47
CA ARG A 105 9.19 11.65 -6.76
C ARG A 105 10.14 11.26 -5.63
N PHE A 106 11.40 11.71 -5.69
CA PHE A 106 12.43 11.40 -4.71
C PHE A 106 12.84 12.59 -3.86
N SER A 107 12.03 13.65 -3.82
CA SER A 107 12.28 14.86 -3.01
C SER A 107 12.45 14.56 -1.51
N ALA A 108 11.90 13.45 -1.03
CA ALA A 108 12.03 12.98 0.35
C ALA A 108 13.24 12.04 0.59
N VAL A 109 14.03 11.71 -0.44
CA VAL A 109 15.15 10.77 -0.37
C VAL A 109 16.47 11.52 -0.60
N ASP A 110 17.36 11.51 0.39
CA ASP A 110 18.70 12.06 0.21
C ASP A 110 19.65 11.02 -0.42
N PHE A 111 19.87 11.15 -1.74
CA PHE A 111 20.82 10.30 -2.46
C PHE A 111 22.28 10.72 -2.28
N LYS A 112 22.61 11.88 -1.67
CA LYS A 112 23.98 12.38 -1.62
C LYS A 112 24.98 11.39 -0.99
N PRO A 113 24.69 10.74 0.16
CA PRO A 113 25.62 9.79 0.75
C PRO A 113 25.86 8.58 -0.17
N LEU A 114 24.79 8.10 -0.80
CA LEU A 114 24.82 6.98 -1.74
C LEU A 114 25.63 7.33 -2.99
N LEU A 115 25.39 8.49 -3.60
CA LEU A 115 26.14 8.97 -4.77
C LEU A 115 27.61 9.21 -4.42
N GLN A 116 27.90 9.74 -3.23
CA GLN A 116 29.28 9.90 -2.78
C GLN A 116 30.01 8.56 -2.70
N ALA A 117 29.35 7.53 -2.15
CA ALA A 117 29.93 6.20 -2.01
C ALA A 117 30.04 5.44 -3.35
N ALA A 118 29.04 5.56 -4.23
CA ALA A 118 28.92 4.75 -5.43
C ALA A 118 29.55 5.38 -6.68
N SER A 119 29.57 6.71 -6.76
CA SER A 119 29.93 7.47 -7.96
C SER A 119 30.69 8.78 -7.66
N GLY A 120 31.28 8.90 -6.47
CA GLY A 120 32.07 10.09 -6.09
C GLY A 120 31.25 11.40 -6.09
N GLY A 121 29.94 11.30 -5.87
CA GLY A 121 29.01 12.43 -5.83
C GLY A 121 28.43 12.83 -7.20
N GLN A 122 28.85 12.17 -8.28
CA GLN A 122 28.32 12.40 -9.62
C GLN A 122 27.04 11.59 -9.85
N TRP A 123 26.14 12.09 -10.70
CA TRP A 123 25.00 11.30 -11.13
C TRP A 123 25.47 10.11 -11.97
N PRO A 124 25.05 8.87 -11.66
CA PRO A 124 25.58 7.68 -12.31
C PRO A 124 25.01 7.52 -13.72
N ALA A 125 25.74 6.82 -14.58
CA ALA A 125 25.17 6.33 -15.83
C ALA A 125 24.16 5.20 -15.54
N ARG A 126 23.33 4.88 -16.54
CA ARG A 126 22.39 3.75 -16.46
C ARG A 126 23.12 2.46 -16.08
N GLU A 127 22.46 1.63 -15.28
CA GLU A 127 22.91 0.28 -14.91
C GLU A 127 24.19 0.23 -14.06
N GLN A 128 24.53 1.34 -13.38
CA GLN A 128 25.68 1.43 -12.48
C GLN A 128 25.29 1.37 -11.00
N VAL A 129 24.21 2.05 -10.62
CA VAL A 129 23.82 2.22 -9.21
C VAL A 129 22.35 1.85 -9.06
N PHE A 130 22.09 0.85 -8.22
CA PHE A 130 20.75 0.35 -7.96
C PHE A 130 20.34 0.60 -6.52
N VAL A 131 19.05 0.81 -6.30
CA VAL A 131 18.50 0.98 -4.96
C VAL A 131 17.17 0.23 -4.81
N LEU A 132 16.97 -0.35 -3.62
CA LEU A 132 15.67 -0.76 -3.11
C LEU A 132 15.16 0.34 -2.19
N LEU A 133 14.12 1.06 -2.62
CA LEU A 133 13.48 2.12 -1.84
C LEU A 133 12.33 1.58 -0.99
N ALA A 134 12.06 2.30 0.11
CA ALA A 134 11.05 1.96 1.10
C ALA A 134 11.14 0.48 1.53
N ALA A 135 12.38 0.00 1.66
CA ALA A 135 12.64 -1.41 1.84
C ALA A 135 12.15 -1.87 3.22
N THR A 136 11.67 -3.11 3.28
CA THR A 136 11.33 -3.83 4.51
C THR A 136 11.98 -5.20 4.49
N SER A 137 12.27 -5.74 5.67
CA SER A 137 12.88 -7.06 5.83
C SER A 137 11.93 -7.96 6.62
N VAL A 138 11.62 -9.12 6.07
CA VAL A 138 10.80 -10.14 6.73
C VAL A 138 11.61 -11.42 6.87
N GLU A 139 11.58 -12.00 8.06
CA GLU A 139 12.05 -13.35 8.29
C GLU A 139 10.95 -14.31 7.82
N SER A 140 11.23 -15.00 6.73
CA SER A 140 10.31 -15.92 6.08
C SER A 140 11.12 -17.16 5.70
N PRO A 141 10.92 -18.31 6.37
CA PRO A 141 11.58 -19.54 5.96
C PRO A 141 11.07 -19.92 4.57
N LEU A 142 11.97 -20.35 3.69
CA LEU A 142 11.54 -20.94 2.43
C LEU A 142 10.76 -22.22 2.72
N PRO A 143 9.62 -22.45 2.04
CA PRO A 143 8.87 -23.68 2.20
C PRO A 143 9.74 -24.88 1.81
N ALA A 144 9.54 -25.99 2.51
CA ALA A 144 10.26 -27.24 2.23
C ALA A 144 9.87 -27.85 0.87
N GLU A 145 8.62 -27.62 0.44
CA GLU A 145 8.15 -28.04 -0.87
C GLU A 145 8.53 -27.03 -1.95
N PRO A 146 8.94 -27.50 -3.15
CA PRO A 146 9.28 -26.62 -4.25
C PRO A 146 8.04 -25.89 -4.77
N LEU A 147 7.90 -24.61 -4.44
CA LEU A 147 6.91 -23.69 -5.00
C LEU A 147 7.58 -22.76 -6.00
N ILE A 148 6.85 -22.26 -7.01
CA ILE A 148 7.38 -21.30 -8.00
C ILE A 148 8.06 -20.10 -7.31
N ARG A 149 7.48 -19.58 -6.23
CA ARG A 149 8.09 -18.51 -5.41
C ARG A 149 9.43 -18.92 -4.81
N ALA A 150 9.54 -20.14 -4.28
CA ALA A 150 10.79 -20.62 -3.70
C ALA A 150 11.88 -20.77 -4.76
N LEU A 151 11.52 -21.25 -5.96
CA LEU A 151 12.43 -21.34 -7.11
C LEU A 151 12.91 -19.95 -7.55
N ALA A 152 12.02 -18.95 -7.56
CA ALA A 152 12.35 -17.58 -7.95
C ALA A 152 13.19 -16.83 -6.89
N LEU A 153 13.05 -17.14 -5.60
CA LEU A 153 13.84 -16.54 -4.52
C LEU A 153 15.22 -17.15 -4.34
N ALA A 154 15.35 -18.47 -4.49
CA ALA A 154 16.57 -19.20 -4.16
C ALA A 154 16.80 -20.38 -5.12
N PRO A 155 16.96 -20.13 -6.43
CA PRO A 155 17.10 -21.19 -7.43
C PRO A 155 18.29 -22.13 -7.15
N ASP A 156 19.39 -21.62 -6.59
CA ASP A 156 20.59 -22.42 -6.25
C ASP A 156 20.29 -23.60 -5.31
N ARG A 157 19.29 -23.47 -4.43
CA ARG A 157 18.90 -24.56 -3.51
C ARG A 157 18.22 -25.74 -4.22
N TYR A 158 17.75 -25.51 -5.43
CA TYR A 158 16.96 -26.43 -6.24
C TYR A 158 17.63 -26.77 -7.57
N GLN A 159 18.74 -26.11 -7.92
CA GLN A 159 19.46 -26.36 -9.15
C GLN A 159 19.81 -27.84 -9.28
N ASP A 160 19.58 -28.39 -10.47
CA ASP A 160 19.80 -29.79 -10.85
C ASP A 160 18.96 -30.80 -10.05
N ARG A 161 17.99 -30.33 -9.24
CA ARG A 161 17.04 -31.19 -8.52
C ARG A 161 15.73 -31.33 -9.29
N ALA A 162 15.09 -32.47 -9.07
CA ALA A 162 13.71 -32.68 -9.50
C ALA A 162 12.77 -31.81 -8.67
N VAL A 163 11.92 -31.05 -9.35
CA VAL A 163 10.90 -30.19 -8.76
C VAL A 163 9.55 -30.51 -9.36
N THR A 164 8.50 -30.38 -8.55
CA THR A 164 7.11 -30.44 -9.02
C THR A 164 6.41 -29.18 -8.57
N VAL A 165 5.99 -28.36 -9.52
CA VAL A 165 5.35 -27.07 -9.25
C VAL A 165 4.00 -26.97 -9.93
N THR A 166 3.11 -26.17 -9.37
CA THR A 166 1.83 -25.85 -10.00
C THR A 166 1.74 -24.35 -10.23
N GLY A 167 1.29 -23.95 -11.43
CA GLY A 167 1.17 -22.54 -11.81
C GLY A 167 0.16 -22.34 -12.93
N ARG A 168 -0.29 -21.11 -13.11
CA ARG A 168 -1.12 -20.67 -14.22
C ARG A 168 -0.27 -20.58 -15.47
N PHE A 169 -0.74 -21.15 -16.58
CA PHE A 169 -0.14 -21.05 -17.89
C PHE A 169 -0.27 -19.61 -18.43
N ARG A 170 0.85 -19.01 -18.84
CA ARG A 170 0.94 -17.61 -19.30
C ARG A 170 1.41 -17.49 -20.76
N GLY A 171 1.35 -18.60 -21.50
CA GLY A 171 1.89 -18.68 -22.86
C GLY A 171 3.41 -18.50 -22.88
N ALA A 172 3.98 -18.11 -24.01
CA ALA A 172 5.40 -17.75 -24.11
C ALA A 172 5.65 -16.34 -23.56
N ASN A 173 5.29 -16.13 -22.30
CA ASN A 173 5.43 -14.87 -21.59
C ASN A 173 4.56 -13.73 -22.18
N LEU A 174 3.31 -14.03 -22.59
CA LEU A 174 2.38 -13.07 -23.23
C LEU A 174 1.96 -11.88 -22.35
N TYR A 175 2.32 -11.93 -21.06
CA TYR A 175 2.02 -10.90 -20.07
C TYR A 175 3.27 -10.19 -19.53
N GLY A 176 4.47 -10.54 -20.03
CA GLY A 176 5.72 -9.95 -19.55
C GLY A 176 5.95 -10.24 -18.07
N ASP A 177 5.67 -11.47 -17.63
CA ASP A 177 5.89 -11.91 -16.24
C ASP A 177 7.40 -12.09 -15.95
N LEU A 178 8.22 -12.37 -16.98
CA LEU A 178 9.68 -12.54 -16.88
C LEU A 178 10.45 -11.61 -17.85
N PRO A 179 11.67 -11.17 -17.51
CA PRO A 179 12.43 -10.20 -18.31
C PRO A 179 13.09 -10.80 -19.55
N GLN A 180 13.69 -11.99 -19.42
CA GLN A 180 14.47 -12.63 -20.47
C GLN A 180 13.72 -13.82 -21.04
N PRO A 181 13.71 -14.01 -22.37
CA PRO A 181 13.21 -15.22 -22.96
C PRO A 181 14.21 -16.37 -22.78
N VAL A 182 13.71 -17.59 -22.57
CA VAL A 182 14.59 -18.77 -22.45
C VAL A 182 15.00 -19.35 -23.82
N ASN A 183 14.16 -19.17 -24.85
CA ASN A 183 14.43 -19.49 -26.27
C ASN A 183 15.06 -20.87 -26.53
N LYS A 184 14.70 -21.89 -25.75
CA LYS A 184 15.10 -23.28 -26.00
C LYS A 184 14.25 -23.91 -27.10
N SER A 185 12.99 -23.52 -27.23
CA SER A 185 12.07 -24.00 -28.26
C SER A 185 10.87 -23.06 -28.47
N ARG A 186 10.15 -23.24 -29.58
CA ARG A 186 8.85 -22.56 -29.80
C ARG A 186 7.75 -22.95 -28.80
N TRP A 187 7.99 -24.02 -28.04
CA TRP A 187 7.03 -24.56 -27.08
C TRP A 187 7.28 -24.06 -25.67
N ASP A 188 8.31 -23.24 -25.44
CA ASP A 188 8.63 -22.73 -24.13
C ASP A 188 7.49 -21.82 -23.63
N PHE A 189 7.17 -21.95 -22.35
CA PHE A 189 6.06 -21.21 -21.76
C PHE A 189 6.37 -20.81 -20.33
N VAL A 190 5.60 -19.86 -19.80
CA VAL A 190 5.72 -19.38 -18.44
C VAL A 190 4.61 -19.96 -17.58
N LEU A 191 4.98 -20.40 -16.38
CA LEU A 191 4.06 -20.63 -15.29
C LEU A 191 4.16 -19.50 -14.26
N GLN A 192 3.01 -19.00 -13.82
CA GLN A 192 2.91 -17.97 -12.80
C GLN A 192 2.11 -18.46 -11.60
N SER A 193 2.55 -18.11 -10.40
CA SER A 193 1.82 -18.34 -9.16
C SER A 193 2.09 -17.19 -8.20
N ALA A 194 1.03 -16.54 -7.71
CA ALA A 194 1.10 -15.33 -6.88
C ALA A 194 2.01 -14.25 -7.52
N ASP A 195 3.11 -13.88 -6.86
CA ASP A 195 4.07 -12.86 -7.32
C ASP A 195 5.31 -13.44 -8.00
N ALA A 196 5.33 -14.74 -8.31
CA ALA A 196 6.46 -15.41 -8.92
C ALA A 196 6.10 -16.06 -10.26
N ALA A 197 7.08 -16.14 -11.15
CA ALA A 197 6.96 -16.82 -12.43
C ALA A 197 8.24 -17.61 -12.73
N VAL A 198 8.11 -18.65 -13.55
CA VAL A 198 9.24 -19.48 -14.00
C VAL A 198 9.01 -19.95 -15.44
N TRP A 199 10.09 -20.02 -16.23
CA TRP A 199 10.05 -20.64 -17.55
C TRP A 199 9.96 -22.16 -17.45
N VAL A 200 9.25 -22.77 -18.38
CA VAL A 200 9.18 -24.21 -18.58
C VAL A 200 9.57 -24.53 -20.02
N THR A 201 10.45 -25.50 -20.17
CA THR A 201 11.02 -25.93 -21.46
C THR A 201 10.97 -27.45 -21.63
N GLY A 202 11.37 -27.96 -22.79
CA GLY A 202 11.54 -29.40 -23.05
C GLY A 202 10.26 -30.15 -23.43
N MET A 203 9.08 -29.59 -23.13
CA MET A 203 7.80 -30.19 -23.48
C MET A 203 6.81 -29.19 -24.06
N ARG A 204 6.00 -29.64 -25.02
CA ARG A 204 4.82 -28.92 -25.47
C ARG A 204 3.76 -28.93 -24.36
N PRO A 205 3.07 -27.82 -24.04
CA PRO A 205 2.02 -27.76 -23.02
C PRO A 205 0.74 -28.46 -23.49
N ARG A 206 0.82 -29.79 -23.61
CA ARG A 206 -0.28 -30.69 -23.97
C ARG A 206 -0.31 -31.88 -23.02
N GLY A 207 -1.49 -32.41 -22.79
CA GLY A 207 -1.68 -33.58 -21.93
C GLY A 207 -3.11 -34.07 -21.97
N LYS A 208 -3.47 -34.94 -21.03
CA LYS A 208 -4.85 -35.43 -20.92
C LYS A 208 -5.77 -34.28 -20.53
N GLY A 209 -6.69 -33.91 -21.42
CA GLY A 209 -7.69 -32.86 -21.17
C GLY A 209 -7.26 -31.43 -21.54
N PHE A 210 -6.07 -31.23 -22.11
CA PHE A 210 -5.63 -29.91 -22.58
C PHE A 210 -4.61 -30.00 -23.73
N ASN A 211 -4.62 -28.99 -24.60
CA ASN A 211 -3.62 -28.79 -25.64
C ASN A 211 -3.50 -27.29 -25.87
N LEU A 212 -2.51 -26.67 -25.23
CA LEU A 212 -2.38 -25.22 -25.18
C LEU A 212 -1.38 -24.76 -26.22
N ASP A 213 -1.67 -23.62 -26.83
CA ASP A 213 -0.75 -22.90 -27.70
C ASP A 213 -0.07 -21.77 -26.90
N PRO A 214 1.28 -21.80 -26.76
CA PRO A 214 2.03 -20.72 -26.12
C PRO A 214 1.80 -19.33 -26.72
N MET A 215 1.36 -19.23 -27.98
CA MET A 215 1.06 -17.97 -28.64
C MET A 215 -0.38 -17.50 -28.46
N ALA A 216 -1.29 -18.39 -28.02
CA ALA A 216 -2.71 -18.09 -27.94
C ALA A 216 -3.08 -17.54 -26.56
N ARG A 217 -3.43 -16.25 -26.49
CA ARG A 217 -3.86 -15.63 -25.22
C ARG A 217 -5.10 -16.29 -24.62
N VAL A 218 -5.98 -16.84 -25.45
CA VAL A 218 -7.20 -17.57 -25.02
C VAL A 218 -6.89 -18.84 -24.21
N ASP A 219 -5.71 -19.44 -24.42
CA ASP A 219 -5.29 -20.66 -23.73
C ASP A 219 -4.64 -20.36 -22.36
N THR A 220 -4.45 -19.09 -22.02
CA THR A 220 -3.81 -18.67 -20.76
C THR A 220 -4.77 -18.76 -19.57
N GLY A 221 -4.21 -18.88 -18.36
CA GLY A 221 -4.96 -18.96 -17.11
C GLY A 221 -5.29 -20.37 -16.64
N GLN A 222 -5.11 -21.39 -17.48
CA GLN A 222 -5.22 -22.79 -17.04
C GLN A 222 -4.13 -23.16 -16.04
N TRP A 223 -4.48 -23.92 -15.00
CA TRP A 223 -3.51 -24.41 -14.03
C TRP A 223 -2.85 -25.69 -14.53
N LEU A 224 -1.52 -25.69 -14.54
CA LEU A 224 -0.71 -26.83 -14.92
C LEU A 224 0.20 -27.21 -13.76
N GLN A 225 0.33 -28.52 -13.55
CA GLN A 225 1.36 -29.11 -12.71
C GLN A 225 2.49 -29.59 -13.60
N VAL A 226 3.72 -29.16 -13.32
CA VAL A 226 4.92 -29.50 -14.08
C VAL A 226 5.91 -30.17 -13.16
N THR A 227 6.38 -31.36 -13.57
CA THR A 227 7.49 -32.06 -12.94
C THR A 227 8.69 -32.04 -13.89
N GLY A 228 9.84 -31.65 -13.39
CA GLY A 228 11.05 -31.53 -14.20
C GLY A 228 12.28 -31.23 -13.35
N THR A 229 13.38 -30.88 -14.00
CA THR A 229 14.63 -30.50 -13.33
C THR A 229 14.79 -28.99 -13.38
N LEU A 230 15.07 -28.36 -12.24
CA LEU A 230 15.37 -26.93 -12.22
C LEU A 230 16.77 -26.68 -12.80
N ARG A 231 16.86 -25.73 -13.73
CA ARG A 231 18.11 -25.17 -14.21
C ARG A 231 18.19 -23.69 -13.85
N HIS A 232 19.40 -23.26 -13.56
CA HIS A 232 19.71 -21.89 -13.23
C HIS A 232 21.02 -21.51 -13.91
N ASP A 233 21.03 -20.39 -14.63
CA ASP A 233 22.22 -19.83 -15.26
C ASP A 233 22.18 -18.30 -15.16
N GLY A 234 22.94 -17.76 -14.21
CA GLY A 234 23.01 -16.34 -13.92
C GLY A 234 21.64 -15.74 -13.56
N ALA A 235 21.06 -14.95 -14.47
CA ALA A 235 19.77 -14.30 -14.25
C ALA A 235 18.56 -15.15 -14.68
N LEU A 236 18.79 -16.29 -15.35
CA LEU A 236 17.74 -17.09 -15.95
C LEU A 236 17.48 -18.35 -15.13
N THR A 237 16.20 -18.59 -14.81
CA THR A 237 15.74 -19.79 -14.09
C THR A 237 14.63 -20.45 -14.90
N TRP A 238 14.76 -21.75 -15.17
CA TRP A 238 13.76 -22.52 -15.91
C TRP A 238 13.66 -23.96 -15.43
N ILE A 239 12.53 -24.59 -15.70
CA ILE A 239 12.31 -26.02 -15.47
C ILE A 239 12.40 -26.74 -16.80
N GLU A 240 13.33 -27.70 -16.92
CA GLU A 240 13.31 -28.68 -18.01
C GLU A 240 12.26 -29.73 -17.68
N ALA A 241 11.09 -29.64 -18.32
CA ALA A 241 9.95 -30.49 -18.00
C ALA A 241 10.18 -31.93 -18.46
N GLY A 242 9.87 -32.87 -17.58
CA GLY A 242 9.72 -34.30 -17.91
C GLY A 242 8.26 -34.76 -17.91
N ASN A 243 7.37 -34.04 -17.22
CA ASN A 243 5.93 -34.31 -17.21
C ASN A 243 5.12 -33.01 -17.05
N ILE A 244 3.96 -32.95 -17.69
CA ILE A 244 2.96 -31.87 -17.56
C ILE A 244 1.57 -32.51 -17.39
N ALA A 245 0.86 -32.10 -16.35
CA ALA A 245 -0.52 -32.51 -16.08
C ALA A 245 -1.40 -31.29 -15.78
N THR A 246 -2.72 -31.48 -15.82
CA THR A 246 -3.66 -30.48 -15.30
C THR A 246 -3.44 -30.33 -13.79
N GLY A 247 -3.26 -29.09 -13.34
CA GLY A 247 -3.14 -28.74 -11.93
C GLY A 247 -4.41 -28.08 -11.40
N SER A 248 -4.42 -27.81 -10.10
CA SER A 248 -5.41 -26.95 -9.45
C SER A 248 -4.70 -25.77 -8.81
N ALA A 249 -5.40 -24.64 -8.64
CA ALA A 249 -4.86 -23.53 -7.86
C ALA A 249 -4.36 -24.06 -6.51
N PRO A 250 -3.12 -23.76 -6.09
CA PRO A 250 -2.70 -24.01 -4.73
C PRO A 250 -3.73 -23.38 -3.79
N ALA A 251 -4.05 -24.07 -2.70
CA ALA A 251 -4.76 -23.43 -1.60
C ALA A 251 -3.85 -22.28 -1.14
N GLU A 252 -4.19 -21.05 -1.52
CA GLU A 252 -3.56 -19.86 -0.96
C GLU A 252 -3.83 -19.93 0.54
N THR A 253 -2.88 -20.43 1.32
CA THR A 253 -2.78 -19.99 2.70
C THR A 253 -2.42 -18.51 2.54
N PRO A 254 -3.33 -17.57 2.85
CA PRO A 254 -2.96 -16.18 2.82
C PRO A 254 -1.80 -16.09 3.82
N ILE A 255 -0.58 -15.89 3.34
CA ILE A 255 0.36 -15.17 4.18
C ILE A 255 -0.37 -13.85 4.34
N ASP A 256 -0.89 -13.61 5.54
CA ASP A 256 -1.49 -12.33 5.90
C ASP A 256 -0.41 -11.29 5.64
N VAL A 257 -0.45 -10.75 4.42
CA VAL A 257 0.28 -9.55 4.08
C VAL A 257 -0.56 -8.52 4.80
N VAL A 258 -0.20 -8.25 6.05
CA VAL A 258 -0.36 -6.93 6.61
C VAL A 258 0.40 -6.03 5.64
N ILE A 259 -0.29 -5.58 4.59
CA ILE A 259 0.05 -4.32 3.95
C ILE A 259 -0.08 -3.38 5.14
N PRO A 260 1.00 -2.73 5.62
CA PRO A 260 0.82 -1.70 6.61
C PRO A 260 -0.16 -0.75 5.96
N SER A 261 -1.35 -0.62 6.55
CA SER A 261 -2.22 0.51 6.27
C SER A 261 -1.30 1.72 6.20
N THR A 262 -1.42 2.52 5.13
CA THR A 262 -0.82 3.86 5.06
C THR A 262 -0.75 4.42 6.47
N PRO A 263 0.43 4.89 6.96
CA PRO A 263 0.55 5.37 8.33
C PRO A 263 -0.67 6.23 8.60
N ARG A 264 -1.58 5.78 9.48
CA ARG A 264 -2.79 6.54 9.75
C ARG A 264 -2.27 7.86 10.26
N GLU A 265 -2.53 8.94 9.53
CA GLU A 265 -2.14 10.27 9.97
C GLU A 265 -2.65 10.45 11.39
N ILE A 266 -1.85 11.09 12.23
CA ILE A 266 -2.16 11.25 13.66
C ILE A 266 -3.61 11.77 13.80
N PRO A 267 -4.43 11.21 14.70
CA PRO A 267 -5.79 11.69 14.92
C PRO A 267 -5.79 13.21 15.16
N PRO A 268 -6.82 13.93 14.69
CA PRO A 268 -6.92 15.36 14.93
C PRO A 268 -6.87 15.65 16.44
N HIS A 269 -6.20 16.73 16.81
CA HIS A 269 -6.12 17.23 18.18
C HIS A 269 -6.13 18.76 18.18
N VAL A 270 -6.50 19.35 19.32
CA VAL A 270 -6.47 20.80 19.52
C VAL A 270 -5.02 21.25 19.71
N VAL A 271 -4.58 22.21 18.91
CA VAL A 271 -3.22 22.77 18.94
C VAL A 271 -3.19 24.08 19.73
N PHE A 272 -4.27 24.87 19.64
CA PHE A 272 -4.30 26.19 20.25
C PHE A 272 -5.74 26.60 20.61
N THR A 273 -5.89 27.37 21.68
CA THR A 273 -7.13 28.04 22.05
C THR A 273 -6.90 29.50 22.42
N ALA A 274 -7.90 30.33 22.13
CA ALA A 274 -8.01 31.69 22.65
C ALA A 274 -9.47 31.92 23.05
N PRO A 275 -9.81 32.18 24.32
CA PRO A 275 -8.92 32.22 25.50
C PRO A 275 -8.13 30.92 25.71
N ILE A 276 -7.01 31.00 26.43
CA ILE A 276 -6.25 29.80 26.81
C ILE A 276 -6.91 29.08 28.00
N ASP A 277 -6.62 27.79 28.17
CA ASP A 277 -7.11 27.04 29.33
C ASP A 277 -6.57 27.63 30.65
N GLY A 278 -7.46 27.85 31.60
CA GLY A 278 -7.18 28.49 32.88
C GLY A 278 -7.04 30.01 32.84
N GLU A 279 -7.27 30.69 31.71
CA GLU A 279 -7.23 32.15 31.63
C GLU A 279 -8.24 32.79 32.60
N THR A 280 -7.84 33.81 33.36
CA THR A 280 -8.71 34.38 34.43
C THR A 280 -9.34 35.73 34.10
N THR A 281 -8.95 36.36 33.00
CA THR A 281 -9.35 37.72 32.63
C THR A 281 -9.75 37.79 31.17
N ALA A 282 -10.38 36.75 30.65
CA ALA A 282 -10.75 36.67 29.24
C ALA A 282 -11.72 37.78 28.84
N ASP A 283 -11.53 38.36 27.66
CA ASP A 283 -12.45 39.35 27.11
C ASP A 283 -13.83 38.72 26.88
N ARG A 284 -14.85 39.38 27.43
CA ARG A 284 -16.25 38.95 27.42
C ARG A 284 -16.88 38.99 26.03
N ALA A 285 -16.37 39.85 25.14
CA ALA A 285 -16.90 40.06 23.79
C ALA A 285 -16.04 39.39 22.70
N ALA A 286 -14.84 38.93 23.05
CA ALA A 286 -13.95 38.27 22.09
C ALA A 286 -14.51 36.90 21.66
N PRO A 287 -14.34 36.52 20.37
CA PRO A 287 -14.70 35.18 19.93
C PRO A 287 -13.80 34.15 20.59
N ILE A 288 -14.35 32.99 20.92
CA ILE A 288 -13.55 31.83 21.30
C ILE A 288 -13.02 31.20 20.02
N ARG A 289 -11.72 30.93 19.96
CA ARG A 289 -11.05 30.29 18.84
C ARG A 289 -10.40 28.98 19.29
N ILE A 290 -10.65 27.91 18.57
CA ILE A 290 -10.05 26.59 18.78
C ILE A 290 -9.40 26.16 17.47
N GLN A 291 -8.08 25.96 17.46
CA GLN A 291 -7.33 25.55 16.28
C GLN A 291 -6.97 24.06 16.36
N PHE A 292 -7.16 23.35 15.25
CA PHE A 292 -6.91 21.92 15.14
C PHE A 292 -5.64 21.64 14.31
N SER A 293 -5.04 20.48 14.54
CA SER A 293 -3.89 20.01 13.76
C SER A 293 -4.27 19.65 12.32
N ARG A 294 -5.54 19.33 12.07
CA ARG A 294 -6.08 18.86 10.79
C ARG A 294 -7.40 19.55 10.45
N ASP A 295 -7.84 19.41 9.20
CA ASP A 295 -9.12 19.93 8.74
C ASP A 295 -10.28 19.10 9.33
N MET A 296 -11.28 19.78 9.89
CA MET A 296 -12.42 19.17 10.60
C MET A 296 -13.71 19.34 9.80
N ASP A 297 -14.62 18.36 9.87
CA ASP A 297 -15.94 18.50 9.23
C ASP A 297 -16.84 19.41 10.07
N LEU A 298 -17.18 20.59 9.54
CA LEU A 298 -18.09 21.54 10.17
C LEU A 298 -19.42 20.90 10.63
N ARG A 299 -19.92 19.91 9.87
CA ARG A 299 -21.18 19.24 10.19
C ARG A 299 -21.09 18.40 11.47
N SER A 300 -19.91 17.86 11.76
CA SER A 300 -19.65 17.02 12.94
C SER A 300 -19.61 17.79 14.26
N PHE A 301 -19.56 19.12 14.23
CA PHE A 301 -19.68 19.93 15.45
C PHE A 301 -21.12 20.11 15.93
N ARG A 302 -22.10 19.85 15.06
CA ARG A 302 -23.51 19.90 15.45
C ARG A 302 -23.75 18.88 16.56
N ASP A 303 -24.42 19.28 17.63
CA ASP A 303 -24.70 18.48 18.83
C ASP A 303 -23.47 18.06 19.66
N HIS A 304 -22.25 18.21 19.12
CA HIS A 304 -21.00 17.82 19.76
C HIS A 304 -20.18 18.99 20.32
N LEU A 305 -20.51 20.24 19.97
CA LEU A 305 -19.97 21.45 20.60
C LEU A 305 -20.90 21.96 21.70
N LYS A 306 -20.39 22.07 22.93
CA LYS A 306 -21.13 22.59 24.08
C LYS A 306 -20.37 23.73 24.75
N VAL A 307 -21.10 24.75 25.17
CA VAL A 307 -20.57 25.83 26.00
C VAL A 307 -21.48 25.99 27.22
N SER A 308 -20.90 26.06 28.41
CA SER A 308 -21.65 26.20 29.65
C SER A 308 -20.92 27.09 30.65
N TYR A 309 -21.68 27.68 31.58
CA TYR A 309 -21.09 28.22 32.80
C TYR A 309 -20.92 27.13 33.84
N THR A 310 -19.79 27.16 34.53
CA THR A 310 -19.46 26.23 35.61
C THR A 310 -19.25 27.01 36.92
N GLY A 311 -19.37 26.31 38.05
CA GLY A 311 -19.25 26.91 39.38
C GLY A 311 -20.52 27.58 39.90
N ALA A 312 -20.39 28.29 41.03
CA ALA A 312 -21.51 28.94 41.70
C ALA A 312 -22.11 30.06 40.85
N VAL A 313 -23.43 30.10 40.74
CA VAL A 313 -24.15 31.17 40.05
C VAL A 313 -24.18 32.40 40.97
N PRO A 314 -23.57 33.54 40.61
CA PRO A 314 -23.73 34.78 41.36
C PRO A 314 -25.22 35.15 41.53
N GLU A 315 -25.56 35.71 42.68
CA GLU A 315 -26.93 36.04 43.07
C GLU A 315 -27.61 36.92 42.01
N GLY A 316 -28.70 36.42 41.40
CA GLY A 316 -29.42 37.09 40.31
C GLY A 316 -28.81 36.95 38.90
N GLY A 317 -27.71 36.20 38.73
CA GLY A 317 -27.07 35.95 37.43
C GLY A 317 -27.68 34.76 36.66
N PRO A 318 -27.54 34.72 35.32
CA PRO A 318 -28.06 33.61 34.53
C PRO A 318 -27.25 32.32 34.76
N ALA A 319 -27.94 31.19 34.68
CA ALA A 319 -27.32 29.86 34.85
C ALA A 319 -26.61 29.37 33.58
N GLN A 320 -26.97 29.89 32.41
CA GLN A 320 -26.43 29.49 31.11
C GLN A 320 -25.81 30.69 30.39
N PRO A 321 -24.78 30.47 29.55
CA PRO A 321 -24.22 31.51 28.70
C PRO A 321 -25.25 31.99 27.66
N PRO A 322 -25.07 33.20 27.09
CA PRO A 322 -25.84 33.66 25.95
C PRO A 322 -25.82 32.67 24.79
N ALA A 323 -26.84 32.73 23.94
CA ALA A 323 -26.87 31.95 22.71
C ALA A 323 -25.63 32.25 21.86
N PHE A 324 -25.08 31.23 21.20
CA PHE A 324 -23.90 31.37 20.36
C PHE A 324 -24.12 30.80 18.96
N THR A 325 -23.28 31.27 18.06
CA THR A 325 -23.10 30.72 16.72
C THR A 325 -21.66 30.30 16.56
N TYR A 326 -21.39 29.39 15.64
CA TYR A 326 -20.04 28.98 15.33
C TYR A 326 -19.82 28.86 13.82
N ARG A 327 -18.58 29.06 13.41
CA ARG A 327 -18.12 28.83 12.04
C ARG A 327 -16.77 28.16 12.04
N TYR A 328 -16.49 27.41 10.99
CA TYR A 328 -15.19 26.81 10.76
C TYR A 328 -14.44 27.61 9.70
N LEU A 329 -13.17 27.91 9.97
CA LEU A 329 -12.28 28.68 9.10
C LEU A 329 -11.21 27.73 8.53
N ASP A 330 -11.49 27.17 7.35
CA ASP A 330 -10.63 26.16 6.70
C ASP A 330 -9.17 26.61 6.57
N ALA A 331 -8.95 27.85 6.12
CA ALA A 331 -7.62 28.41 5.90
C ALA A 331 -6.71 28.41 7.14
N THR A 332 -7.30 28.38 8.34
CA THR A 332 -6.54 28.39 9.60
C THR A 332 -6.87 27.21 10.50
N ARG A 333 -7.67 26.25 10.01
CA ARG A 333 -8.12 25.07 10.77
C ARG A 333 -8.73 25.43 12.12
N ALA A 334 -9.54 26.49 12.15
CA ALA A 334 -10.02 27.05 13.40
C ALA A 334 -11.55 27.10 13.47
N LEU A 335 -12.09 26.63 14.57
CA LEU A 335 -13.48 26.86 14.96
C LEU A 335 -13.56 28.19 15.72
N GLU A 336 -14.38 29.12 15.24
CA GLU A 336 -14.72 30.35 15.95
C GLU A 336 -16.13 30.26 16.53
N ILE A 337 -16.28 30.57 17.81
CA ILE A 337 -17.56 30.64 18.53
C ILE A 337 -17.81 32.11 18.90
N ARG A 338 -19.00 32.61 18.56
CA ARG A 338 -19.43 33.99 18.82
C ARG A 338 -20.75 33.97 19.57
N PHE A 339 -20.79 34.68 20.69
CA PHE A 339 -22.00 34.86 21.50
C PHE A 339 -22.83 36.02 20.96
N ALA A 340 -24.16 35.91 21.09
CA ALA A 340 -25.10 36.94 20.70
C ALA A 340 -24.99 38.20 21.59
N GLU A 341 -24.59 38.01 22.84
CA GLU A 341 -24.31 39.05 23.83
C GLU A 341 -22.96 38.74 24.50
N PRO A 342 -22.25 39.76 25.04
CA PRO A 342 -21.04 39.52 25.80
C PRO A 342 -21.27 38.55 26.95
N LEU A 343 -20.31 37.66 27.20
CA LEU A 343 -20.36 36.73 28.33
C LEU A 343 -20.49 37.50 29.66
N ASP A 344 -21.13 36.90 30.66
CA ASP A 344 -21.23 37.49 31.99
C ASP A 344 -19.87 37.63 32.67
N ARG A 345 -19.70 38.71 33.43
CA ARG A 345 -18.47 38.99 34.18
C ARG A 345 -18.18 37.91 35.23
N PHE A 346 -16.89 37.62 35.43
CA PHE A 346 -16.38 36.71 36.46
C PHE A 346 -17.03 35.31 36.46
N ARG A 347 -17.48 34.82 35.31
CA ARG A 347 -18.00 33.46 35.15
C ARG A 347 -16.92 32.53 34.62
N ALA A 348 -16.86 31.33 35.20
CA ALA A 348 -16.10 30.23 34.62
C ALA A 348 -16.90 29.64 33.44
N VAL A 349 -16.32 29.68 32.25
CA VAL A 349 -16.89 29.19 31.00
C VAL A 349 -16.17 27.92 30.61
N LYS A 350 -16.91 26.82 30.47
CA LYS A 350 -16.39 25.54 29.99
C LYS A 350 -16.86 25.33 28.56
N VAL A 351 -15.92 25.02 27.67
CA VAL A 351 -16.19 24.63 26.29
C VAL A 351 -15.81 23.17 26.12
N GLU A 352 -16.70 22.40 25.50
CA GLU A 352 -16.55 20.96 25.34
C GLU A 352 -16.79 20.55 23.87
N LEU A 353 -15.88 19.71 23.38
CA LEU A 353 -16.00 18.95 22.15
C LEU A 353 -16.18 17.48 22.55
N THR A 354 -17.42 17.00 22.48
CA THR A 354 -17.75 15.62 22.85
C THR A 354 -17.40 14.63 21.73
N GLU A 355 -17.39 13.33 22.03
CA GLU A 355 -17.19 12.28 21.03
C GLU A 355 -18.19 12.42 19.87
N GLY A 356 -17.70 12.29 18.63
CA GLY A 356 -18.48 12.43 17.39
C GLY A 356 -17.95 13.49 16.42
N VAL A 357 -17.05 14.36 16.87
CA VAL A 357 -16.33 15.32 16.00
C VAL A 357 -15.29 14.56 15.16
N VAL A 358 -15.25 14.79 13.84
CA VAL A 358 -14.37 14.05 12.92
C VAL A 358 -13.60 14.95 11.95
N SER A 359 -12.47 14.46 11.43
CA SER A 359 -11.74 15.11 10.35
C SER A 359 -12.54 15.11 9.04
N ALA A 360 -12.47 16.21 8.29
CA ALA A 360 -13.06 16.31 6.95
C ALA A 360 -12.35 15.46 5.89
N VAL A 361 -11.12 15.00 6.16
CA VAL A 361 -10.28 14.31 5.18
C VAL A 361 -10.53 12.80 5.18
N ASP A 362 -10.55 12.18 6.36
CA ASP A 362 -10.54 10.72 6.51
C ASP A 362 -11.51 10.20 7.58
N ASN A 363 -12.41 11.07 8.08
CA ASN A 363 -13.36 10.78 9.16
C ASN A 363 -12.71 10.27 10.45
N GLN A 364 -11.43 10.54 10.68
CA GLN A 364 -10.80 10.18 11.95
C GLN A 364 -11.41 10.99 13.11
N PRO A 365 -11.74 10.34 14.24
CA PRO A 365 -12.37 11.02 15.36
C PRO A 365 -11.37 11.91 16.12
N LEU A 366 -11.86 13.07 16.56
CA LEU A 366 -11.22 13.89 17.58
C LEU A 366 -11.53 13.27 18.97
N ALA A 367 -10.51 13.09 19.79
CA ALA A 367 -10.71 12.69 21.18
C ALA A 367 -11.54 13.75 21.93
N ALA A 368 -12.44 13.31 22.81
CA ALA A 368 -13.23 14.23 23.62
C ALA A 368 -12.31 15.20 24.36
N TRP A 369 -12.63 16.49 24.28
CA TRP A 369 -11.73 17.55 24.71
C TRP A 369 -12.52 18.70 25.31
N SER A 370 -11.96 19.34 26.34
CA SER A 370 -12.56 20.51 26.97
C SER A 370 -11.50 21.42 27.56
N PHE A 371 -11.85 22.70 27.70
CA PHE A 371 -11.07 23.68 28.45
C PHE A 371 -11.99 24.63 29.19
N THR A 372 -11.45 25.33 30.19
CA THR A 372 -12.20 26.28 31.00
C THR A 372 -11.43 27.59 31.12
N PHE A 373 -12.13 28.72 31.08
CA PHE A 373 -11.56 30.04 31.36
C PHE A 373 -12.53 30.87 32.21
N ILE A 374 -12.06 31.96 32.80
CA ILE A 374 -12.87 32.92 33.55
C ILE A 374 -12.87 34.25 32.80
N THR A 375 -14.06 34.79 32.59
CA THR A 375 -14.27 36.10 31.98
C THR A 375 -13.81 37.23 32.91
N GLY A 376 -13.21 38.27 32.34
CA GLY A 376 -12.84 39.49 33.04
C GLY A 376 -14.05 40.38 33.42
N SER A 377 -13.75 41.62 33.80
CA SER A 377 -14.71 42.65 34.20
C SER A 377 -15.60 43.12 33.05
#